data_AF-A0A0L0F591-F1
#
_entry.id   AF-A0A0L0F591-F1
#
_cell.length_a   1.000
_cell.length_b   1.000
_cell.length_c   1.000
_cell.angle_alpha   90.00
_cell.angle_beta   90.00
_cell.angle_gamma   90.00
#
_symmetry.space_group_name_H-M   'P 1'
#
loop_
_entity.id
_entity.type
_entity.pdbx_description
1 polymer ?
#
loop_
_entity_poly.entity_id
_entity_poly.type
_entity_poly.pdbx_seq_one_letter_code
_entity_poly.pdbx_strand_id
1 'polypeptide(L)' 'MVHAPSHLQAEKDGAKITTVVATTPGGDSKEVQYTEPNVVGNGSFGVVFQARLVKTNETVAIKKVLQDKRFK' A
#
# COMPACT_ATOMS: atom_id res chain seq x y z
N MET A 1 4.53 9.18 -1.88
CA MET A 1 4.80 8.97 -0.44
C MET A 1 3.48 8.57 0.20
N VAL A 2 3.33 7.36 0.75
CA VAL A 2 2.10 6.96 1.46
C VAL A 2 2.23 7.47 2.89
N HIS A 3 1.38 8.41 3.29
CA HIS A 3 1.25 8.76 4.70
C HIS A 3 0.45 7.65 5.37
N ALA A 4 0.96 7.11 6.48
CA ALA A 4 0.30 6.04 7.21
C ALA A 4 -1.03 6.58 7.76
N PRO A 5 -2.18 6.04 7.34
CA PRO A 5 -3.42 6.32 8.03
C PRO A 5 -3.55 5.37 9.21
N SER A 6 -4.28 5.83 10.21
CA SER A 6 -4.92 5.03 11.23
C SER A 6 -5.55 3.80 10.56
N HIS A 7 -5.07 2.60 10.89
CA HIS A 7 -5.63 1.35 10.39
C HIS A 7 -7.11 1.27 10.76
N LEU A 8 -8.00 1.59 9.81
CA LEU A 8 -9.41 1.25 9.89
C LEU A 8 -9.56 -0.08 9.15
N GLN A 9 -9.68 -1.15 9.92
CA GLN A 9 -9.86 -2.51 9.42
C GLN A 9 -11.33 -2.73 9.09
N ALA A 10 -11.63 -3.08 7.83
CA ALA A 10 -12.94 -3.52 7.41
C ALA A 10 -12.83 -4.93 6.83
N GLU A 11 -13.72 -5.81 7.24
CA GLU A 11 -13.84 -7.19 6.73
C GLU A 11 -14.89 -7.18 5.60
N LYS A 12 -14.48 -7.57 4.39
CA LYS A 12 -15.41 -7.87 3.29
C LYS A 12 -15.03 -9.23 2.72
N ASP A 13 -15.97 -10.17 2.73
CA ASP A 13 -15.82 -11.53 2.20
C ASP A 13 -14.71 -12.39 2.86
N GLY A 14 -14.33 -12.08 4.11
CA GLY A 14 -13.28 -12.79 4.86
C GLY A 14 -11.84 -12.40 4.47
N ALA A 15 -11.69 -11.41 3.57
CA ALA A 15 -10.40 -10.82 3.23
C ALA A 15 -10.20 -9.53 4.05
N LYS A 16 -9.08 -9.44 4.77
CA LYS A 16 -8.69 -8.21 5.47
C LYS A 16 -8.43 -7.10 4.45
N ILE A 17 -9.14 -5.98 4.58
CA ILE A 17 -8.93 -4.79 3.76
C ILE A 17 -8.03 -3.81 4.49
N THR A 18 -7.02 -3.33 3.78
CA THR A 18 -6.17 -2.21 4.20
C THR A 18 -6.52 -0.98 3.39
N THR A 19 -6.89 0.10 4.09
CA THR A 19 -7.14 1.42 3.50
C THR A 19 -5.94 2.32 3.73
N VAL A 20 -5.44 2.98 2.69
CA VAL A 20 -4.34 3.96 2.77
C VAL A 20 -4.64 5.25 2.02
N VAL A 21 -4.01 6.35 2.43
CA VAL A 21 -3.99 7.60 1.66
C VAL A 21 -2.68 7.66 0.87
N ALA A 22 -2.79 7.63 -0.46
CA ALA A 22 -1.66 7.70 -1.38
C ALA A 22 -1.54 9.11 -1.98
N THR A 23 -0.34 9.69 -1.89
CA THR A 23 -0.02 10.95 -2.59
C THR A 23 0.55 10.65 -3.97
N THR A 24 -0.09 11.21 -5.00
CA THR A 24 0.34 11.14 -6.41
C THR A 24 1.51 12.10 -6.69
N PRO A 25 2.25 11.95 -7.80
CA PRO A 25 3.32 12.88 -8.16
C PRO A 25 2.89 14.36 -8.28
N GLY A 26 1.61 14.61 -8.58
CA GLY A 26 1.04 15.97 -8.64
C GLY A 26 0.71 16.59 -7.28
N GLY A 27 0.91 15.87 -6.17
CA GLY A 27 0.57 16.31 -4.81
C GLY A 27 -0.84 15.94 -4.36
N ASP A 28 -1.71 15.49 -5.26
CA ASP A 28 -3.06 15.05 -4.91
C ASP A 28 -3.01 13.79 -4.04
N SER A 29 -3.87 13.74 -3.02
CA SER A 29 -4.03 12.58 -2.14
C SER A 29 -5.31 11.82 -2.49
N LYS A 30 -5.24 10.49 -2.52
CA LYS A 30 -6.36 9.60 -2.84
C LYS A 30 -6.42 8.44 -1.86
N GLU A 31 -7.62 8.05 -1.46
CA GLU A 31 -7.82 6.81 -0.70
C GLU A 31 -7.67 5.59 -1.62
N VAL A 32 -6.92 4.60 -1.17
CA VAL A 32 -6.66 3.35 -1.86
C VAL A 32 -6.94 2.20 -0.89
N GLN A 33 -7.75 1.24 -1.34
CA GLN A 33 -8.09 0.05 -0.57
C GLN A 33 -7.55 -1.19 -1.28
N TYR A 34 -6.85 -2.06 -0.55
CA TYR A 34 -6.32 -3.31 -1.06
C TYR A 34 -6.48 -4.45 -0.05
N THR A 35 -6.54 -5.68 -0.56
CA THR A 35 -6.64 -6.91 0.25
C THR A 35 -5.31 -7.30 0.87
N GLU A 36 -5.33 -8.26 1.81
CA GLU A 36 -4.16 -8.74 2.55
C GLU A 36 -2.91 -8.95 1.64
N PRO A 37 -1.82 -8.17 1.86
CA PRO A 37 -0.64 -8.20 1.01
C PRO A 37 0.27 -9.40 1.32
N ASN A 38 0.79 -10.04 0.28
CA ASN A 38 1.78 -11.13 0.39
C ASN A 38 3.18 -10.63 0.01
N VAL A 39 4.21 -11.02 0.75
CA VAL A 39 5.60 -10.71 0.37
C VAL A 39 5.99 -11.51 -0.88
N VAL A 40 6.50 -10.83 -1.91
CA VAL A 40 6.95 -11.46 -3.17
C VAL A 40 8.41 -11.16 -3.51
N GLY A 41 9.07 -10.27 -2.77
CA GLY A 41 10.49 -9.99 -2.98
C GLY A 41 11.11 -9.19 -1.84
N ASN A 42 12.36 -9.52 -1.54
CA ASN A 42 13.18 -8.80 -0.57
C ASN A 42 14.43 -8.28 -1.28
N GLY A 43 14.85 -7.06 -0.97
CA GLY A 43 16.09 -6.49 -1.46
C GLY A 43 16.67 -5.45 -0.51
N SER A 44 17.87 -4.96 -0.81
CA SER A 44 18.56 -3.96 0.01
C SER A 44 17.74 -2.69 0.26
N PHE A 45 16.89 -2.31 -0.69
CA PHE A 45 16.07 -1.11 -0.63
C PHE A 45 14.71 -1.31 0.07
N GLY A 46 14.34 -2.54 0.45
CA GLY A 46 13.08 -2.82 1.14
C GLY A 46 12.37 -4.09 0.67
N VAL A 47 11.05 -4.11 0.84
CA VAL A 47 10.20 -5.29 0.62
C VAL A 47 9.14 -5.00 -0.44
N VAL A 48 8.91 -5.93 -1.35
CA VAL A 48 7.85 -5.88 -2.35
C VAL A 48 6.74 -6.81 -1.92
N PHE A 49 5.52 -6.27 -1.87
CA PHE A 49 4.31 -7.00 -1.60
C PHE A 49 3.45 -7.08 -2.86
N GLN A 50 2.76 -8.19 -3.07
CA GLN A 50 1.67 -8.32 -4.02
C GLN A 50 0.35 -8.17 -3.28
N ALA A 51 -0.53 -7.31 -3.79
CA ALA A 51 -1.87 -7.09 -3.24
C ALA A 51 -2.90 -6.99 -4.38
N ARG A 52 -4.19 -7.06 -4.04
CA ARG A 52 -5.29 -6.81 -4.98
C ARG A 52 -6.03 -5.55 -4.60
N LEU A 53 -6.27 -4.65 -5.55
CA LEU A 53 -7.09 -3.47 -5.33
C LEU A 53 -8.56 -3.87 -5.16
N VAL A 54 -9.21 -3.35 -4.13
CA VAL A 54 -10.62 -3.68 -3.83
C VAL A 54 -11.56 -3.17 -4.92
N LYS A 55 -11.29 -1.97 -5.48
CA LYS A 55 -12.18 -1.32 -6.45
C LYS A 55 -12.13 -1.98 -7.84
N THR A 56 -10.95 -2.35 -8.31
CA THR A 56 -10.73 -2.81 -9.69
C THR A 56 -10.43 -4.31 -9.80
N ASN A 57 -10.21 -4.99 -8.66
CA ASN A 57 -9.68 -6.35 -8.61
C ASN A 57 -8.32 -6.54 -9.29
N GLU A 58 -7.60 -5.46 -9.61
CA GLU A 58 -6.29 -5.53 -10.23
C GLU A 58 -5.23 -5.98 -9.22
N THR A 59 -4.30 -6.83 -9.68
CA THR A 59 -3.13 -7.22 -8.90
C THR A 59 -2.04 -6.19 -9.06
N VAL A 60 -1.49 -5.72 -7.94
CA VAL A 60 -0.48 -4.65 -7.89
C VAL A 60 0.71 -5.06 -7.03
N ALA A 61 1.87 -4.46 -7.32
CA ALA A 61 3.05 -4.55 -6.48
C ALA A 61 3.20 -3.28 -5.62
N ILE A 62 3.34 -3.46 -4.30
CA ILE A 62 3.59 -2.39 -3.33
C ILE A 62 5.04 -2.53 -2.84
N LYS A 63 5.90 -1.58 -3.22
CA LYS A 63 7.28 -1.54 -2.73
C LYS A 63 7.36 -0.67 -1.47
N LYS A 64 7.52 -1.31 -0.31
CA LYS A 64 7.75 -0.64 0.97
C LYS A 64 9.25 -0.39 1.12
N VAL A 65 9.63 0.89 1.11
CA VAL A 65 11.01 1.34 1.30
C VAL A 65 11.12 2.17 2.57
N LEU A 66 12.28 2.14 3.23
CA LEU A 66 12.56 3.09 4.30
C LEU A 66 12.72 4.47 3.66
N GLN A 67 11.85 5.40 4.04
CA GLN A 67 12.01 6.81 3.67
C GLN A 67 12.96 7.45 4.68
N ASP A 68 14.25 7.48 4.35
CA ASP A 68 15.25 8.17 5.15
C ASP A 68 15.16 9.67 4.86
N LYS A 69 14.90 10.46 5.90
CA LYS A 69 14.69 11.91 5.84
C LYS A 69 15.91 12.67 5.28
N ARG A 70 17.09 12.05 5.29
CA ARG A 70 18.33 12.62 4.72
C ARG A 70 18.31 12.60 3.19
N PHE A 71 17.50 11.73 2.60
CA PHE A 71 17.33 11.58 1.16
C PHE A 71 15.92 12.09 0.82
N LYS A 72 15.78 13.41 0.70
CA LYS A 72 14.60 14.07 0.13
C LYS A 72 14.76 14.23 -1.37
#